data_AF-A0A926NK30-F1
#
_entry.id   AF-A0A926NK30-F1
#
_cell.length_a   1.000
_cell.length_b   1.000
_cell.length_c   1.000
_cell.angle_alpha   90.00
_cell.angle_beta   90.00
_cell.angle_gamma   90.00
#
_symmetry.space_group_name_H-M   'P 1'
#
loop_
_entity.id
_entity.type
_entity.pdbx_description
1 polymer ?
#
loop_
_entity_poly.entity_id
_entity_poly.type
_entity_poly.pdbx_seq_one_letter_code
_entity_poly.pdbx_strand_id
1 'polypeptide(L)'
;MKRLVLVLLLFCFAASTYAQSISFFDLTNLTNLSDGQAHTYLTLGKVFKHQYQEVVNGKKIEHFRSINPKEKEQTVTIGVNTVLQNQTVLRSITYTTLDPQHVVNMISQAKRSKMTLKFQGVNQDNNIFIFDNEFYRIEMFISTSDNRGMVKINQKEFVGY
;
A
#
# COMPACT_ATOMS: atom_id res chain seq x y z
N MET A 1 -0.47 41.31 -23.26
CA MET A 1 -1.12 40.56 -22.15
C MET A 1 -1.19 39.03 -22.32
N LYS A 2 -1.07 38.46 -23.53
CA LYS A 2 -1.10 36.99 -23.75
C LYS A 2 0.13 36.22 -23.22
N ARG A 3 1.28 36.88 -23.08
CA ARG A 3 2.55 36.24 -22.63
C ARG A 3 2.63 36.02 -21.11
N LEU A 4 1.90 36.81 -20.31
CA LEU A 4 1.88 36.66 -18.84
C LEU A 4 1.05 35.46 -18.39
N VAL A 5 -0.01 35.11 -19.13
CA VAL A 5 -0.85 33.92 -18.85
C VAL A 5 -0.04 32.63 -18.99
N LEU A 6 0.89 32.56 -19.94
CA LEU A 6 1.71 31.38 -20.20
C LEU A 6 2.76 31.14 -19.10
N VAL A 7 3.30 32.21 -18.52
CA VAL A 7 4.20 32.14 -17.36
C VAL A 7 3.44 31.71 -16.10
N LEU A 8 2.20 32.19 -15.93
CA LEU A 8 1.34 31.79 -14.80
C LEU A 8 0.94 30.30 -14.91
N LEU A 9 0.67 29.81 -16.12
CA LEU A 9 0.38 28.39 -16.41
C LEU A 9 1.58 27.47 -16.12
N LEU A 10 2.80 27.90 -16.45
CA LEU A 10 4.03 27.14 -16.16
C LEU A 10 4.31 27.03 -14.65
N PHE A 11 3.93 28.02 -13.85
CA PHE A 11 4.04 27.95 -12.39
C PHE A 11 2.97 27.05 -11.74
N CYS A 12 1.80 26.86 -12.37
CA CYS A 12 0.78 25.94 -11.87
C CYS A 12 1.17 24.45 -12.02
N PHE A 13 2.08 24.11 -12.92
CA PHE A 13 2.59 22.73 -13.08
C PHE A 13 3.79 22.40 -12.18
N ALA A 14 4.32 23.38 -11.44
CA ALA A 14 5.40 23.18 -10.47
C ALA A 14 4.87 22.73 -9.09
N ALA A 15 3.64 22.21 -9.02
CA ALA A 15 3.19 21.44 -7.86
C ALA A 15 4.07 20.19 -7.79
N SER A 16 5.04 20.22 -6.89
CA SER A 16 5.85 19.07 -6.52
C SER A 16 4.91 17.98 -6.03
N THR A 17 4.56 17.05 -6.92
CA THR A 17 3.92 15.80 -6.54
C THR A 17 4.95 15.02 -5.76
N TYR A 18 4.85 15.04 -4.43
CA TYR A 18 5.55 14.06 -3.61
C TYR A 18 5.04 12.70 -4.04
N ALA A 19 5.90 11.92 -4.69
CA ALA A 19 5.50 10.71 -5.35
C ALA A 19 5.24 9.65 -4.28
N GLN A 20 4.02 9.11 -4.25
CA GLN A 20 3.71 7.91 -3.52
C GLN A 20 4.61 6.77 -4.05
N SER A 21 5.43 6.16 -3.20
CA SER A 21 6.49 5.25 -3.65
C SER A 21 5.99 3.85 -4.03
N ILE A 22 4.74 3.52 -3.69
CA ILE A 22 4.11 2.24 -4.02
C ILE A 22 2.60 2.41 -4.26
N SER A 23 2.08 1.84 -5.33
CA SER A 23 0.66 1.94 -5.71
C SER A 23 -0.18 0.82 -5.09
N PHE A 24 -1.51 0.94 -5.20
CA PHE A 24 -2.43 -0.14 -4.82
C PHE A 24 -2.16 -1.41 -5.63
N PHE A 25 -1.89 -1.27 -6.94
CA PHE A 25 -1.64 -2.41 -7.82
C PHE A 25 -0.34 -3.13 -7.45
N ASP A 26 0.70 -2.39 -7.07
CA ASP A 26 1.95 -2.98 -6.60
C ASP A 26 1.73 -3.79 -5.32
N LEU A 27 0.96 -3.25 -4.36
CA LEU A 27 0.61 -3.98 -3.13
C LEU A 27 -0.20 -5.24 -3.41
N THR A 28 -1.17 -5.19 -4.34
CA THR A 28 -1.91 -6.40 -4.74
C THR A 28 -0.99 -7.41 -5.44
N ASN A 29 -0.08 -6.95 -6.30
CA ASN A 29 0.88 -7.82 -6.97
C ASN A 29 1.80 -8.52 -5.96
N LEU A 30 2.28 -7.80 -4.94
CA LEU A 30 3.10 -8.36 -3.85
C LEU A 30 2.42 -9.53 -3.13
N THR A 31 1.08 -9.55 -3.01
CA THR A 31 0.39 -10.70 -2.40
C THR A 31 0.46 -11.98 -3.24
N ASN A 32 0.73 -11.88 -4.53
CA ASN A 32 0.86 -13.05 -5.42
C ASN A 32 2.29 -13.55 -5.55
N LEU A 33 3.27 -12.80 -5.04
CA LEU A 33 4.68 -13.17 -5.08
C LEU A 33 5.06 -14.06 -3.89
N SER A 34 5.98 -14.99 -4.10
CA SER A 34 6.68 -15.65 -2.98
C SER A 34 7.48 -14.64 -2.17
N ASP A 35 7.80 -14.95 -0.92
CA ASP A 35 8.48 -14.02 -0.02
C ASP A 35 9.83 -13.52 -0.60
N GLY A 36 10.59 -14.40 -1.27
CA GLY A 36 11.84 -14.00 -1.95
C GLY A 36 11.63 -13.11 -3.17
N GLN A 37 10.56 -13.34 -3.94
CA GLN A 37 10.19 -12.47 -5.06
C GLN A 37 9.70 -11.11 -4.57
N ALA A 38 8.89 -11.07 -3.52
CA ALA A 38 8.42 -9.84 -2.88
C ALA A 38 9.58 -9.02 -2.30
N HIS A 39 10.52 -9.67 -1.60
CA HIS A 39 11.77 -9.04 -1.13
C HIS A 39 12.53 -8.40 -2.29
N THR A 40 12.73 -9.15 -3.38
CA THR A 40 13.45 -8.68 -4.56
C THR A 40 12.72 -7.49 -5.20
N TYR A 41 11.40 -7.58 -5.36
CA TYR A 41 10.58 -6.51 -5.92
C TYR A 41 10.73 -5.20 -5.13
N LEU A 42 10.69 -5.26 -3.80
CA LEU A 42 10.80 -4.08 -2.94
C LEU A 42 12.21 -3.46 -2.94
N THR A 43 13.25 -4.26 -3.12
CA THR A 43 14.65 -3.83 -3.01
C THR A 43 15.29 -3.44 -4.35
N LEU A 44 14.89 -4.07 -5.47
CA LEU A 44 15.53 -3.93 -6.77
C LEU A 44 15.52 -2.48 -7.28
N GLY A 45 14.40 -1.79 -7.13
CA GLY A 45 14.25 -0.39 -7.57
C GLY A 45 14.91 0.63 -6.65
N LYS A 46 15.52 0.21 -5.52
CA LYS A 46 16.03 1.09 -4.45
C LYS A 46 15.01 2.12 -3.95
N VAL A 47 13.73 1.78 -4.04
CA VAL A 47 12.63 2.60 -3.51
C VAL A 47 12.46 2.33 -2.02
N PHE A 48 12.55 1.05 -1.64
CA PHE A 48 12.53 0.61 -0.26
C PHE A 48 13.85 -0.08 0.11
N LYS A 49 14.24 0.07 1.38
CA LYS A 49 15.31 -0.71 2.00
C LYS A 49 14.72 -1.66 3.02
N HIS A 50 15.23 -2.88 3.07
CA HIS A 50 14.96 -3.80 4.18
C HIS A 50 15.47 -3.17 5.47
N GLN A 51 14.60 -3.07 6.49
CA GLN A 51 14.99 -2.56 7.80
C GLN A 51 15.38 -3.69 8.74
N TYR A 52 14.45 -4.63 8.96
CA TYR A 52 14.64 -5.76 9.86
C TYR A 52 13.68 -6.89 9.49
N GLN A 53 14.01 -8.07 10.02
CA GLN A 53 13.18 -9.26 9.95
C GLN A 53 12.91 -9.76 11.36
N GLU A 54 11.76 -10.38 11.55
CA GLU A 54 11.38 -11.05 12.80
C GLU A 54 10.72 -12.39 12.52
N VAL A 55 10.71 -13.27 13.53
CA VAL A 55 10.04 -14.56 13.46
C VAL A 55 8.86 -14.55 14.41
N VAL A 56 7.64 -14.60 13.86
CA VAL A 56 6.40 -14.63 14.64
C VAL A 56 5.65 -15.90 14.30
N ASN A 57 5.42 -16.77 15.30
CA ASN A 57 4.76 -18.07 15.11
C ASN A 57 5.43 -18.93 14.02
N GLY A 58 6.75 -18.93 13.96
CA GLY A 58 7.53 -19.67 12.95
C GLY A 58 7.51 -19.06 11.55
N LYS A 59 6.85 -17.91 11.34
CA LYS A 59 6.82 -17.19 10.06
C LYS A 59 7.84 -16.07 10.08
N LYS A 60 8.63 -15.96 9.01
CA LYS A 60 9.56 -14.87 8.82
C LYS A 60 8.80 -13.66 8.25
N ILE A 61 8.74 -12.58 9.02
CA ILE A 61 8.12 -11.31 8.64
C ILE A 61 9.24 -10.32 8.35
N GLU A 62 9.17 -9.65 7.21
CA GLU A 62 10.15 -8.65 6.80
C GLU A 62 9.52 -7.27 6.72
N HIS A 63 10.24 -6.26 7.21
CA HIS A 63 9.82 -4.87 7.23
C HIS A 63 10.75 -4.01 6.39
N PHE A 64 10.17 -3.19 5.52
CA PHE A 64 10.87 -2.35 4.56
C PHE A 64 10.46 -0.89 4.75
N ARG A 65 11.40 0.05 4.59
CA ARG A 65 11.13 1.48 4.69
C ARG A 65 11.57 2.21 3.43
N SER A 66 10.81 3.23 3.03
CA SER A 66 11.18 4.09 1.89
C SER A 66 12.55 4.74 2.10
N ILE A 67 13.31 4.89 1.01
CA ILE A 67 14.67 5.46 1.05
C ILE A 67 14.64 6.97 0.82
N ASN A 68 13.68 7.49 0.04
CA ASN A 68 13.65 8.89 -0.34
C ASN A 68 13.38 9.81 0.87
N PRO A 69 14.35 10.64 1.30
CA PRO A 69 14.18 11.51 2.47
C PRO A 69 13.24 12.71 2.20
N LYS A 70 12.92 12.98 0.93
CA LYS A 70 12.00 14.05 0.54
C LYS A 70 10.53 13.64 0.60
N GLU A 71 10.26 12.34 0.64
CA GLU A 71 8.92 11.78 0.78
C GLU A 71 8.64 11.47 2.25
N LYS A 72 7.37 11.56 2.64
CA LYS A 72 6.96 11.06 3.95
C LYS A 72 7.25 9.57 4.04
N GLU A 73 7.65 9.16 5.23
CA GLU A 73 8.04 7.79 5.50
C GLU A 73 6.91 6.82 5.15
N GLN A 74 7.30 5.74 4.48
CA GLN A 74 6.42 4.65 4.10
C GLN A 74 7.06 3.34 4.51
N THR A 75 6.25 2.42 5.02
CA THR A 75 6.70 1.08 5.41
C THR A 75 5.88 0.03 4.68
N VAL A 76 6.51 -1.04 4.25
CA VAL A 76 5.86 -2.23 3.71
C VAL A 76 6.29 -3.44 4.53
N THR A 77 5.32 -4.23 4.97
CA THR A 77 5.54 -5.48 5.70
C THR A 77 5.03 -6.65 4.87
N ILE A 78 5.89 -7.68 4.71
CA ILE A 78 5.61 -8.91 3.96
C ILE A 78 5.89 -10.15 4.82
N GLY A 79 5.53 -11.34 4.32
CA GLY A 79 5.77 -12.62 5.00
C GLY A 79 4.62 -13.07 5.92
N VAL A 80 3.58 -12.24 6.08
CA VAL A 80 2.33 -12.66 6.71
C VAL A 80 1.55 -13.52 5.73
N ASN A 81 1.21 -14.74 6.13
CA ASN A 81 0.46 -15.67 5.29
C ASN A 81 -0.46 -16.59 6.10
N THR A 82 -1.39 -17.26 5.42
CA THR A 82 -2.22 -18.35 5.93
C THR A 82 -2.06 -19.54 4.99
N VAL A 83 -1.74 -20.70 5.55
CA VAL A 83 -1.63 -21.95 4.79
C VAL A 83 -2.95 -22.70 4.93
N LEU A 84 -3.63 -22.95 3.81
CA LEU A 84 -4.87 -23.71 3.77
C LEU A 84 -4.61 -25.23 3.86
N GLN A 85 -5.66 -26.02 4.08
CA GLN A 85 -5.55 -27.48 4.20
C GLN A 85 -4.96 -28.16 2.95
N ASN A 86 -5.16 -27.56 1.77
CA ASN A 86 -4.60 -28.01 0.49
C ASN A 86 -3.17 -27.49 0.24
N GLN A 87 -2.50 -26.96 1.26
CA GLN A 87 -1.17 -26.34 1.22
C GLN A 87 -1.08 -25.04 0.40
N THR A 88 -2.20 -24.51 -0.10
CA THR A 88 -2.22 -23.19 -0.74
C THR A 88 -1.85 -22.10 0.28
N VAL A 89 -0.95 -21.20 -0.12
CA VAL A 89 -0.48 -20.08 0.71
C VAL A 89 -1.18 -18.80 0.29
N LEU A 90 -2.04 -18.28 1.16
CA LEU A 90 -2.67 -16.97 1.02
C LEU A 90 -1.82 -15.92 1.73
N ARG A 91 -1.46 -14.84 1.06
CA ARG A 91 -0.55 -13.83 1.63
C ARG A 91 -1.28 -12.57 2.06
N SER A 92 -0.64 -11.83 2.95
CA SER A 92 -1.09 -10.54 3.40
C SER A 92 0.06 -9.54 3.38
N ILE A 93 -0.24 -8.34 2.88
CA ILE A 93 0.72 -7.23 2.80
C ILE A 93 0.15 -6.07 3.60
N THR A 94 1.01 -5.44 4.40
CA THR A 94 0.66 -4.22 5.13
C THR A 94 1.53 -3.08 4.65
N TYR A 95 0.90 -1.96 4.31
CA TYR A 95 1.55 -0.69 3.99
C TYR A 95 1.15 0.35 5.01
N THR A 96 2.11 1.13 5.49
CA THR A 96 1.86 2.31 6.34
C THR A 96 2.57 3.54 5.79
N THR A 97 2.03 4.71 6.09
CA THR A 97 2.55 5.99 5.60
C THR A 97 2.33 7.09 6.62
N LEU A 98 3.23 8.08 6.65
CA LEU A 98 3.04 9.35 7.36
C LEU A 98 2.39 10.44 6.50
N ASP A 99 1.84 10.05 5.34
CA ASP A 99 1.03 10.90 4.47
C ASP A 99 -0.32 10.21 4.18
N PRO A 100 -1.41 10.63 4.85
CA PRO A 100 -2.76 10.14 4.59
C PRO A 100 -3.22 10.23 3.14
N GLN A 101 -2.69 11.19 2.36
CA GLN A 101 -3.06 11.37 0.96
C GLN A 101 -2.71 10.14 0.12
N HIS A 102 -1.66 9.39 0.48
CA HIS A 102 -1.34 8.13 -0.19
C HIS A 102 -2.47 7.10 -0.03
N VAL A 103 -3.09 7.03 1.14
CA VAL A 103 -4.25 6.13 1.36
C VAL A 103 -5.47 6.63 0.59
N VAL A 104 -5.73 7.94 0.56
CA VAL A 104 -6.81 8.53 -0.26
C VAL A 104 -6.63 8.18 -1.75
N ASN A 105 -5.39 8.23 -2.25
CA ASN A 105 -5.07 7.81 -3.61
C ASN A 105 -5.32 6.32 -3.82
N MET A 106 -4.93 5.46 -2.86
CA MET A 106 -5.18 4.02 -2.93
C MET A 106 -6.67 3.68 -2.86
N ILE A 107 -7.48 4.39 -2.06
CA ILE A 107 -8.95 4.27 -2.05
C ILE A 107 -9.51 4.53 -3.46
N SER A 108 -9.00 5.58 -4.13
CA SER A 108 -9.41 5.90 -5.49
C SER A 108 -8.99 4.83 -6.51
N GLN A 109 -7.80 4.23 -6.34
CA GLN A 109 -7.33 3.12 -7.17
C GLN A 109 -8.14 1.83 -6.93
N ALA A 110 -8.50 1.52 -5.68
CA ALA A 110 -9.37 0.39 -5.33
C ALA A 110 -10.75 0.52 -5.99
N LYS A 111 -11.36 1.71 -5.96
CA LYS A 111 -12.62 1.99 -6.66
C LYS A 111 -12.51 1.76 -8.18
N ARG A 112 -11.41 2.21 -8.79
CA ARG A 112 -11.16 2.03 -10.24
C ARG A 112 -10.87 0.57 -10.65
N SER A 113 -10.32 -0.23 -9.75
CA SER A 113 -10.03 -1.65 -9.98
C SER A 113 -11.24 -2.58 -9.76
N LYS A 114 -12.46 -2.02 -9.75
CA LYS A 114 -13.72 -2.76 -9.57
C LYS A 114 -13.83 -3.50 -8.23
N MET A 115 -13.07 -3.08 -7.22
CA MET A 115 -13.27 -3.57 -5.86
C MET A 115 -14.60 -3.03 -5.32
N THR A 116 -15.38 -3.86 -4.63
CA THR A 116 -16.65 -3.44 -4.04
C THR A 116 -16.41 -2.87 -2.65
N LEU A 117 -16.82 -1.63 -2.40
CA LEU A 117 -16.82 -1.05 -1.05
C LEU A 117 -17.88 -1.78 -0.21
N LYS A 118 -17.44 -2.56 0.79
CA LYS A 118 -18.33 -3.31 1.69
C LYS A 118 -18.63 -2.54 2.98
N PHE A 119 -17.71 -1.68 3.40
CA PHE A 119 -17.87 -0.89 4.60
C PHE A 119 -17.14 0.44 4.48
N GLN A 120 -17.79 1.50 4.96
CA GLN A 120 -17.18 2.80 5.21
C GLN A 120 -17.71 3.30 6.54
N GLY A 121 -16.80 3.68 7.44
CA GLY A 121 -17.17 4.16 8.76
C GLY A 121 -16.02 4.88 9.44
N VAL A 122 -16.21 5.18 10.71
CA VAL A 122 -15.24 5.87 11.55
C VAL A 122 -15.26 5.23 12.93
N ASN A 123 -14.10 5.07 13.54
CA ASN A 123 -13.97 4.78 14.97
C ASN A 123 -13.25 5.95 15.65
N GLN A 124 -12.90 5.81 16.93
CA GLN A 124 -12.25 6.88 17.70
C GLN A 124 -10.97 7.40 17.03
N ASP A 125 -10.21 6.52 16.38
CA ASP A 125 -8.85 6.81 15.93
C ASP A 125 -8.70 6.88 14.41
N ASN A 126 -9.67 6.37 13.64
CA ASN A 126 -9.53 6.18 12.19
C ASN A 126 -10.85 6.32 11.42
N ASN A 127 -10.75 6.88 10.22
CA ASN A 127 -11.67 6.61 9.13
C ASN A 127 -11.31 5.26 8.51
N ILE A 128 -12.31 4.40 8.29
CA ILE A 128 -12.15 3.01 7.90
C ILE A 128 -12.87 2.76 6.57
N PHE A 129 -12.18 2.15 5.62
CA PHE A 129 -12.73 1.72 4.34
C PHE A 129 -12.37 0.26 4.11
N ILE A 130 -13.37 -0.58 3.84
CA ILE A 130 -13.16 -1.99 3.52
C ILE A 130 -13.68 -2.26 2.13
N PHE A 131 -12.78 -2.68 1.26
CA PHE A 131 -13.08 -3.13 -0.09
C PHE A 131 -12.93 -4.64 -0.21
N ASP A 132 -13.73 -5.26 -1.05
CA ASP A 132 -13.74 -6.71 -1.23
C ASP A 132 -14.09 -7.07 -2.68
N ASN A 133 -13.47 -8.13 -3.18
CA ASN A 133 -13.86 -8.84 -4.40
C ASN A 133 -13.64 -10.35 -4.18
N GLU A 134 -13.78 -11.19 -5.18
CA GLU A 134 -13.57 -12.64 -5.05
C GLU A 134 -12.19 -13.01 -4.46
N PHE A 135 -11.14 -12.34 -4.91
CA PHE A 135 -9.74 -12.72 -4.60
C PHE A 135 -9.14 -12.02 -3.39
N TYR A 136 -9.61 -10.83 -3.01
CA TYR A 136 -8.96 -9.97 -2.03
C TYR A 136 -9.96 -9.28 -1.10
N ARG A 137 -9.51 -9.08 0.14
CA ARG A 137 -10.10 -8.15 1.10
C ARG A 137 -9.08 -7.07 1.44
N ILE A 138 -9.46 -5.81 1.26
CA ILE A 138 -8.60 -4.64 1.47
C ILE A 138 -9.18 -3.79 2.59
N GLU A 139 -8.36 -3.48 3.58
CA GLU A 139 -8.73 -2.62 4.68
C GLU A 139 -7.82 -1.40 4.66
N MET A 140 -8.42 -0.22 4.58
CA MET A 140 -7.71 1.05 4.52
C MET A 140 -8.14 1.92 5.70
N PHE A 141 -7.14 2.46 6.40
CA PHE A 141 -7.32 3.27 7.59
C PHE A 141 -6.63 4.60 7.39
N ILE A 142 -7.33 5.69 7.72
CA ILE A 142 -6.77 7.03 7.77
C ILE A 142 -6.98 7.54 9.18
N SER A 143 -5.91 7.80 9.92
CA SER A 143 -6.03 8.26 11.29
C SER A 143 -6.70 9.64 11.37
N THR A 144 -7.51 9.83 12.40
CA THR A 144 -8.24 11.08 12.68
C THR A 144 -7.42 12.07 13.49
N SER A 145 -6.39 11.60 14.22
CA SER A 145 -5.55 12.42 15.09
C SER A 145 -4.12 12.57 14.60
N ASP A 146 -3.58 11.51 13.99
CA ASP A 146 -2.19 11.43 13.59
C ASP A 146 -2.15 11.44 12.07
N ASN A 147 -1.21 12.17 11.46
CA ASN A 147 -1.02 12.18 10.00
C ASN A 147 -0.47 10.83 9.52
N ARG A 148 -1.26 9.77 9.64
CA ARG A 148 -0.88 8.39 9.36
C ARG A 148 -1.98 7.69 8.59
N GLY A 149 -1.55 6.78 7.72
CA GLY A 149 -2.44 5.90 6.98
C GLY A 149 -1.91 4.47 6.95
N MET A 150 -2.83 3.53 6.80
CA MET A 150 -2.52 2.11 6.65
C MET A 150 -3.38 1.49 5.56
N VAL A 151 -2.78 0.60 4.76
CA VAL A 151 -3.49 -0.29 3.84
C VAL A 151 -3.06 -1.72 4.14
N LYS A 152 -4.03 -2.59 4.38
CA LYS A 152 -3.84 -4.03 4.56
C LYS A 152 -4.55 -4.77 3.45
N ILE A 153 -3.82 -5.61 2.73
CA ILE A 153 -4.35 -6.45 1.65
C ILE A 153 -4.26 -7.89 2.12
N ASN A 154 -5.40 -8.58 2.16
CA ASN A 154 -5.46 -10.01 2.46
C ASN A 154 -5.96 -10.75 1.23
N GLN A 155 -5.19 -11.73 0.78
CA GLN A 155 -5.62 -12.66 -0.25
C GLN A 155 -6.65 -13.64 0.34
N LYS A 156 -7.75 -13.85 -0.37
CA LYS A 156 -8.81 -14.82 -0.03
C LYS A 156 -8.68 -16.10 -0.83
N GLU A 157 -8.23 -15.97 -2.08
CA GLU A 157 -8.02 -17.09 -2.99
C GLU A 157 -6.70 -16.91 -3.75
N PHE A 158 -6.04 -18.03 -4.02
CA PHE A 158 -4.80 -18.02 -4.77
C PHE A 158 -5.08 -17.77 -6.25
N VAL A 159 -4.58 -16.64 -6.75
CA VAL A 159 -4.64 -16.30 -8.18
C VAL A 159 -3.34 -16.80 -8.81
N GLY A 160 -3.35 -18.04 -9.30
CA GLY A 160 -2.27 -18.53 -10.16
C GLY A 160 -2.40 -17.87 -11.53
N TYR A 161 -1.40 -17.09 -11.92
CA TYR A 161 -1.22 -16.65 -13.31
C TYR A 161 -0.34 -17.65 -14.05
#